data_AF-A0A8J6IWS4-F1
#
_entry.id   AF-A0A8J6IWS4-F1
#
_cell.length_a   1.000
_cell.length_b   1.000
_cell.length_c   1.000
_cell.angle_alpha   90.00
_cell.angle_beta   90.00
_cell.angle_gamma   90.00
#
_symmetry.space_group_name_H-M   'P 1'
#
loop_
_entity.id
_entity.type
_entity.pdbx_description
1 polymer ?
#
loop_
_entity_poly.entity_id
_entity_poly.type
_entity_poly.pdbx_seq_one_letter_code
_entity_poly.pdbx_strand_id
1 'polypeptide(L)'
;MKFKSLLAAAILIICGVIMYNRLGDLAYKLGFIEISQQTILQNTDKQQVKCRMFAWGFVDEIRLHNNYQKCISNYEQQGYKTVNIVNHSKVTNTN
;
A
#
# COMPACT_ATOMS: atom_id res chain seq x y z
N MET A 1 -31.06 12.77 34.04
CA MET A 1 -30.09 11.65 34.07
C MET A 1 -29.52 11.27 32.69
N LYS A 2 -30.30 11.34 31.59
CA LYS A 2 -29.87 10.92 30.23
C LYS A 2 -28.77 11.79 29.59
N PHE A 3 -28.73 13.10 29.85
CA PHE A 3 -27.78 14.03 29.20
C PHE A 3 -26.31 13.75 29.58
N LYS A 4 -26.02 13.43 30.85
CA LYS A 4 -24.66 13.07 31.31
C LYS A 4 -24.15 11.79 30.65
N SER A 5 -25.04 10.81 30.44
CA SER A 5 -24.73 9.56 29.73
C SER A 5 -24.47 9.77 28.25
N LEU A 6 -25.21 10.69 27.62
CA LEU A 6 -25.08 11.02 26.20
C LEU A 6 -23.79 11.81 25.92
N LEU A 7 -23.42 12.70 26.84
CA LEU A 7 -22.17 13.46 26.78
C LEU A 7 -20.94 12.56 26.99
N ALA A 8 -21.01 11.62 27.93
CA ALA A 8 -19.95 10.62 28.14
C ALA A 8 -19.76 9.70 26.92
N ALA A 9 -20.86 9.25 26.30
CA ALA A 9 -20.81 8.46 25.08
C ALA A 9 -20.20 9.24 23.90
N ALA A 10 -20.58 10.52 23.74
CA ALA A 10 -20.00 11.39 22.71
C ALA A 10 -18.49 11.59 22.91
N ILE A 11 -18.04 11.80 24.14
CA ILE A 11 -16.61 11.93 24.46
C ILE A 11 -15.85 10.64 24.13
N LEU A 12 -16.39 9.47 24.47
CA LEU A 12 -15.78 8.18 24.14
C LEU A 12 -15.66 7.97 22.63
N ILE A 13 -16.70 8.33 21.86
CA ILE A 13 -16.66 8.24 20.39
C ILE A 13 -15.59 9.18 19.82
N ILE A 14 -15.54 10.43 20.31
CA ILE A 14 -14.53 11.41 19.87
C ILE A 14 -13.12 10.92 20.20
N CYS A 15 -12.89 10.42 21.42
CA CYS A 15 -11.60 9.83 21.80
C CYS A 15 -11.24 8.61 20.95
N GLY A 16 -12.21 7.74 20.65
CA GLY A 16 -12.01 6.57 19.79
C GLY A 16 -11.59 6.97 18.37
N VAL A 17 -12.24 7.97 17.79
CA VAL A 17 -11.90 8.49 16.46
C VAL A 17 -10.51 9.14 16.44
N ILE A 18 -10.17 9.92 17.47
CA ILE A 18 -8.83 10.53 17.58
C ILE A 18 -7.77 9.43 17.71
N MET A 19 -8.00 8.43 18.56
CA MET A 19 -7.05 7.35 18.79
C MET A 19 -6.85 6.51 17.52
N TYR A 20 -7.93 6.18 16.79
CA TYR A 20 -7.86 5.48 15.52
C TYR A 20 -7.01 6.23 14.48
N ASN A 21 -7.23 7.54 14.32
CA ASN A 21 -6.44 8.35 13.40
C ASN A 21 -4.96 8.42 13.79
N ARG A 22 -4.66 8.48 15.11
CA ARG A 22 -3.27 8.47 15.60
C ARG A 22 -2.59 7.12 15.42
N LEU A 23 -3.33 6.01 15.50
CA LEU A 23 -2.79 4.66 15.30
C LEU A 23 -2.33 4.42 13.86
N GLY A 24 -3.03 4.98 12.86
CA GLY A 24 -2.59 4.92 11.47
C GLY A 24 -1.22 5.58 11.28
N ASP A 25 -1.10 6.84 11.72
CA ASP A 25 0.14 7.60 11.62
C ASP A 25 1.29 6.96 12.42
N LEU A 26 0.98 6.35 13.58
CA LEU A 26 1.95 5.58 14.36
C LEU A 26 2.40 4.31 13.62
N ALA A 27 1.47 3.58 13.00
CA ALA A 27 1.78 2.38 12.23
C ALA A 27 2.74 2.71 11.07
N TYR A 28 2.47 3.79 10.32
CA TYR A 28 3.39 4.27 9.28
C TYR A 28 4.77 4.65 9.82
N LYS A 29 4.83 5.38 10.95
CA LYS A 29 6.11 5.73 11.61
C LYS A 29 6.87 4.51 12.11
N LEU A 30 6.17 3.45 12.47
CA LEU A 30 6.77 2.19 12.88
C LEU A 30 7.19 1.32 11.68
N GLY A 31 6.87 1.73 10.43
CA GLY A 31 7.22 1.01 9.21
C GLY A 31 6.12 0.06 8.71
N PHE A 32 4.90 0.18 9.21
CA PHE A 32 3.73 -0.55 8.70
C PHE A 32 3.25 0.14 7.42
N ILE A 33 3.33 -0.58 6.29
CA ILE A 33 3.05 -0.02 4.99
C ILE A 33 2.13 -0.95 4.21
N GLU A 34 1.17 -0.35 3.50
CA GLU A 34 0.35 -1.02 2.49
C GLU A 34 0.81 -0.51 1.10
N ILE A 35 1.61 -1.31 0.40
CA ILE A 35 2.03 -1.01 -0.97
C ILE A 35 1.55 -2.13 -1.88
N SER A 36 0.87 -1.75 -2.97
CA SER A 36 0.50 -2.66 -4.05
C SER A 36 0.76 -2.00 -5.40
N GLN A 37 1.68 -2.57 -6.19
CA GLN A 37 1.92 -2.18 -7.58
C GLN A 37 2.00 -3.42 -8.46
N GLN A 38 1.52 -3.29 -9.69
CA GLN A 38 1.59 -4.36 -10.67
C GLN A 38 1.91 -3.81 -12.06
N THR A 39 2.97 -4.33 -12.68
CA THR A 39 3.32 -4.06 -14.07
C THR A 39 3.05 -5.29 -14.91
N ILE A 40 2.35 -5.11 -16.02
CA ILE A 40 2.14 -6.11 -17.04
C ILE A 40 3.14 -5.84 -18.18
N LEU A 41 3.96 -6.83 -18.49
CA LEU A 41 4.85 -6.80 -19.66
C LEU A 41 4.37 -7.79 -20.72
N GLN A 42 4.61 -7.45 -21.99
CA GLN A 42 4.21 -8.27 -23.13
C GLN A 42 5.37 -8.37 -24.15
N ASN A 43 5.62 -9.56 -24.69
CA ASN A 43 6.59 -9.76 -25.76
C ASN A 43 5.94 -9.66 -27.16
N THR A 44 6.74 -9.82 -28.22
CA THR A 44 6.28 -9.80 -29.62
C THR A 44 5.27 -10.90 -29.94
N ASP A 45 5.34 -12.03 -29.24
CA ASP A 45 4.42 -13.16 -29.37
C ASP A 45 3.12 -12.99 -28.56
N LYS A 46 2.88 -11.77 -28.04
CA LYS A 46 1.74 -11.38 -27.22
C LYS A 46 1.63 -12.11 -25.88
N GLN A 47 2.66 -12.84 -25.45
CA GLN A 47 2.70 -13.46 -24.12
C GLN A 47 2.83 -12.38 -23.05
N GLN A 48 2.01 -12.50 -22.00
CA GLN A 48 1.96 -11.51 -20.93
C GLN A 48 2.50 -12.09 -19.62
N VAL A 49 3.35 -11.30 -18.97
CA VAL A 49 3.88 -11.58 -17.63
C VAL A 49 3.51 -10.45 -16.68
N LYS A 50 3.30 -10.79 -15.41
CA LYS A 50 2.87 -9.82 -14.39
C LYS A 50 3.93 -9.77 -13.28
N CYS A 51 4.62 -8.64 -13.19
CA CYS A 51 5.44 -8.32 -12.02
C CYS A 51 4.56 -7.60 -11.00
N ARG A 52 4.51 -8.09 -9.76
CA ARG A 52 3.67 -7.53 -8.70
C ARG A 52 4.51 -7.31 -7.45
N MET A 53 4.37 -6.14 -6.84
CA MET A 53 4.80 -5.90 -5.46
C MET A 53 3.54 -5.78 -4.61
N PHE A 54 3.47 -6.55 -3.53
CA PHE A 54 2.45 -6.40 -2.51
C PHE A 54 3.12 -6.57 -1.15
N ALA A 55 2.86 -5.62 -0.26
CA ALA A 55 3.19 -5.75 1.13
C ALA A 55 2.12 -5.10 1.99
N TRP A 56 1.87 -5.75 3.12
CA TRP A 56 0.97 -5.28 4.16
C TRP A 56 1.60 -5.66 5.51
N GLY A 57 2.12 -4.67 6.22
CA GLY A 57 2.86 -4.89 7.47
C GLY A 57 4.20 -4.16 7.54
N PHE A 58 5.05 -4.59 8.47
CA PHE A 58 6.42 -4.10 8.59
C PHE A 58 7.28 -4.69 7.48
N VAL A 59 7.59 -3.88 6.45
CA VAL A 59 8.35 -4.35 5.29
C VAL A 59 9.52 -3.41 4.99
N ASP A 60 10.62 -3.99 4.54
CA ASP A 60 11.72 -3.25 3.94
C ASP A 60 11.31 -2.81 2.53
N GLU A 61 10.86 -1.55 2.40
CA GLU A 61 10.41 -0.95 1.14
C GLU A 61 11.47 -1.06 0.04
N ILE A 62 12.75 -0.85 0.39
CA ILE A 62 13.85 -0.84 -0.57
C ILE A 62 14.03 -2.24 -1.15
N ARG A 63 14.01 -3.26 -0.30
CA ARG A 63 14.13 -4.65 -0.75
C ARG A 63 12.94 -5.07 -1.60
N LEU A 64 11.72 -4.68 -1.21
CA LEU A 64 10.51 -4.98 -1.95
C LEU A 64 10.52 -4.32 -3.33
N HIS A 65 10.89 -3.04 -3.39
CA HIS A 65 11.00 -2.28 -4.63
C HIS A 65 12.10 -2.84 -5.53
N ASN A 66 13.26 -3.18 -4.98
CA ASN A 66 14.36 -3.77 -5.74
C ASN A 66 13.97 -5.11 -6.40
N ASN A 67 13.25 -5.97 -5.68
CA ASN A 67 12.78 -7.24 -6.24
C ASN A 67 11.77 -7.02 -7.37
N TYR A 68 10.89 -6.02 -7.23
CA TYR A 68 9.95 -5.63 -8.27
C TYR A 68 10.64 -5.11 -9.52
N GLN A 69 11.61 -4.18 -9.37
CA GLN A 69 12.38 -3.64 -10.49
C GLN A 69 13.23 -4.72 -11.17
N LYS A 70 13.81 -5.64 -10.40
CA LYS A 70 14.51 -6.81 -10.95
C LYS A 70 13.60 -7.68 -11.80
N CYS A 71 12.35 -7.90 -11.39
CA CYS A 71 11.37 -8.65 -12.19
C CYS A 71 11.15 -7.97 -13.55
N ILE A 72 10.87 -6.66 -13.55
CA ILE A 72 10.65 -5.89 -14.78
C ILE A 72 11.89 -5.95 -15.67
N SER A 73 13.06 -5.62 -15.11
CA SER A 73 14.32 -5.57 -15.85
C SER A 73 14.69 -6.93 -16.46
N ASN A 74 14.49 -8.03 -15.74
CA ASN A 74 14.76 -9.38 -16.26
C ASN A 74 13.88 -9.70 -17.48
N TYR A 75 12.62 -9.29 -17.49
CA TYR A 75 11.72 -9.52 -18.63
C TYR A 75 11.98 -8.54 -19.78
N GLU A 76 12.36 -7.29 -19.50
CA GLU A 76 12.78 -6.34 -20.53
C GLU A 76 14.03 -6.82 -21.28
N GLN A 77 15.00 -7.41 -20.57
CA GLN A 77 16.17 -8.05 -21.20
C GLN A 77 15.81 -9.25 -22.09
N GLN A 78 14.67 -9.90 -21.82
CA GLN A 78 14.14 -11.01 -22.63
C GLN A 78 13.26 -10.52 -23.80
N GLY A 79 13.17 -9.20 -24.03
CA GLY A 79 12.40 -8.61 -25.13
C GLY A 79 10.92 -8.37 -24.82
N TYR A 80 10.49 -8.50 -23.56
CA TYR A 80 9.17 -8.04 -23.14
C TYR A 80 9.18 -6.51 -23.00
N LYS A 81 8.04 -5.88 -23.26
CA LYS A 81 7.85 -4.43 -23.08
C LYS A 81 6.73 -4.19 -22.08
N THR A 82 6.90 -3.17 -21.24
CA THR A 82 5.84 -2.72 -20.34
C THR A 82 4.63 -2.23 -21.15
N VAL A 83 3.48 -2.86 -20.94
CA VAL A 83 2.22 -2.51 -21.62
C VAL A 83 1.18 -1.89 -20.70
N ASN A 84 1.25 -2.17 -19.40
CA ASN A 84 0.34 -1.57 -18.42
C ASN A 84 1.00 -1.51 -17.04
N ILE A 85 0.72 -0.43 -16.30
CA ILE A 85 1.14 -0.24 -14.91
C ILE A 85 -0.13 0.04 -14.10
N VAL A 86 -0.46 -0.86 -13.20
CA VAL A 86 -1.57 -0.76 -12.27
C VAL A 86 -1.02 -0.41 -10.89
N ASN A 87 -1.25 0.83 -10.46
CA ASN A 87 -0.89 1.30 -9.13
C ASN A 87 -2.10 1.21 -8.21
N HIS A 88 -2.03 0.34 -7.21
CA HIS A 88 -2.97 0.29 -6.09
C HIS A 88 -2.27 0.82 -4.84
N SER A 89 -1.76 2.05 -4.90
CA SER A 89 -1.30 2.74 -3.70
C SER A 89 -2.51 3.45 -3.10
N LYS A 90 -3.09 2.90 -2.02
CA LYS A 90 -3.71 3.78 -1.03
C LYS A 90 -2.57 4.49 -0.33
N VAL A 91 -2.08 5.57 -0.96
CA VAL A 91 -1.39 6.61 -0.20
C VAL A 91 -2.50 7.23 0.63
N THR A 92 -2.80 6.68 1.81
CA THR A 92 -3.46 7.46 2.86
C THR A 92 -2.43 8.49 3.29
N ASN A 93 -2.36 9.55 2.48
CA ASN A 93 -1.78 10.81 2.86
C ASN A 93 -2.67 11.36 3.98
N THR A 94 -2.34 10.98 5.21
CA THR A 94 -2.73 11.77 6.37
C THR A 94 -1.64 12.80 6.58
N ASN A 95 -1.82 13.98 5.95
CA ASN A 95 -1.27 15.25 6.42
C ASN A 95 -1.48 15.41 7.93
#